data_AF-A0A285Q2C5-F1
#
_entry.id   AF-A0A285Q2C5-F1
#
_cell.length_a   1.000
_cell.length_b   1.000
_cell.length_c   1.000
_cell.angle_alpha   90.00
_cell.angle_beta   90.00
_cell.angle_gamma   90.00
#
_symmetry.space_group_name_H-M   'P 1'
#
loop_
_entity.id
_entity.type
_entity.pdbx_description
1 polymer ?
#
loop_
_entity_poly.entity_id
_entity_poly.type
_entity_poly.pdbx_seq_one_letter_code
_entity_poly.pdbx_strand_id
1 'polypeptide(L)'
;MQIFRLRDVTHTTGLGRSSVYKFMKLGTFPNSAVLGGKSVGWVAAHVNKWIIQQIRARDAAPSGSDHVTLWAVAITGDDTSEIDLRVLRIRHVMAMTGLARSTVYKYIDERHFPHPVPLAGASVGWIETEVKHWLAKCFDSAAEQTYENPGILSEVA
;
A
#
# COMPACT_ATOMS: atom_id res chain seq x y z
N MET A 1 -5.34 -21.77 -2.94
CA MET A 1 -5.03 -21.08 -4.21
C MET A 1 -6.23 -20.23 -4.62
N GLN A 2 -6.15 -18.91 -4.43
CA GLN A 2 -7.25 -17.97 -4.71
C GLN A 2 -7.12 -17.38 -6.12
N ILE A 3 -8.26 -17.23 -6.81
CA ILE A 3 -8.31 -16.61 -8.13
C ILE A 3 -8.99 -15.24 -8.01
N PHE A 4 -8.26 -14.20 -8.39
CA PHE A 4 -8.79 -12.85 -8.54
C PHE A 4 -9.52 -12.69 -9.86
N ARG A 5 -10.71 -12.08 -9.81
CA ARG A 5 -11.35 -11.52 -10.99
C ARG A 5 -10.75 -10.16 -11.30
N LEU A 6 -11.06 -9.63 -12.48
CA LEU A 6 -10.58 -8.33 -12.90
C LEU A 6 -10.89 -7.23 -11.86
N ARG A 7 -12.08 -7.28 -11.23
CA ARG A 7 -12.46 -6.34 -10.17
C ARG A 7 -11.48 -6.43 -8.99
N ASP A 8 -11.18 -7.63 -8.53
CA ASP A 8 -10.26 -7.87 -7.41
C ASP A 8 -8.84 -7.42 -7.79
N VAL A 9 -8.39 -7.71 -9.01
CA VAL A 9 -7.09 -7.22 -9.51
C VAL A 9 -7.04 -5.69 -9.51
N THR A 10 -8.08 -5.01 -10.02
CA THR A 10 -8.11 -3.54 -10.02
C THR A 10 -8.18 -2.96 -8.61
N HIS A 11 -8.86 -3.65 -7.69
CA HIS A 11 -8.97 -3.24 -6.29
C HIS A 11 -7.66 -3.40 -5.53
N THR A 12 -6.96 -4.50 -5.78
CA THR A 12 -5.70 -4.89 -5.12
C THR A 12 -4.52 -4.10 -5.68
N THR A 13 -4.42 -3.94 -6.99
CA THR A 13 -3.27 -3.26 -7.63
C THR A 13 -3.47 -1.75 -7.80
N GLY A 14 -4.72 -1.27 -7.67
CA GLY A 14 -5.08 0.11 -7.98
C GLY A 14 -4.95 0.49 -9.47
N LEU A 15 -4.60 -0.46 -10.34
CA LEU A 15 -4.51 -0.24 -11.78
C LEU A 15 -5.89 -0.24 -12.40
N GLY A 16 -6.10 0.66 -13.36
CA GLY A 16 -7.32 0.64 -14.17
C GLY A 16 -7.36 -0.57 -15.10
N ARG A 17 -8.57 -1.03 -15.47
CA ARG A 17 -8.78 -2.17 -16.37
C ARG A 17 -7.91 -2.11 -17.64
N SER A 18 -7.90 -0.97 -18.33
CA SER A 18 -7.11 -0.78 -19.56
C SER A 18 -5.62 -0.88 -19.30
N SER A 19 -5.14 -0.36 -18.17
CA SER A 19 -3.75 -0.46 -17.74
C SER A 19 -3.34 -1.91 -17.48
N VAL A 20 -4.19 -2.70 -16.82
CA VAL A 20 -3.93 -4.14 -16.60
C VAL A 20 -3.69 -4.85 -17.93
N TYR A 21 -4.60 -4.72 -18.89
CA TYR A 21 -4.42 -5.35 -20.22
C TYR A 21 -3.21 -4.80 -20.98
N LYS A 22 -2.94 -3.50 -20.88
CA LYS A 22 -1.76 -2.88 -21.50
C LYS A 22 -0.47 -3.48 -20.94
N PHE A 23 -0.36 -3.64 -19.62
CA PHE A 23 0.84 -4.18 -18.98
C PHE A 23 0.97 -5.69 -19.14
N MET A 24 -0.13 -6.42 -19.28
CA MET A 24 -0.09 -7.82 -19.73
C MET A 24 0.51 -7.92 -21.14
N LYS A 25 0.08 -7.06 -22.08
CA LYS A 25 0.64 -7.03 -23.44
C LYS A 25 2.14 -6.65 -23.46
N LEU A 26 2.56 -5.79 -22.53
CA LEU A 26 3.96 -5.39 -22.37
C LEU A 26 4.79 -6.42 -21.59
N GLY A 27 4.19 -7.49 -21.06
CA GLY A 27 4.88 -8.51 -20.26
C GLY A 27 5.31 -8.05 -18.87
N THR A 28 4.88 -6.87 -18.42
CA THR A 28 5.24 -6.31 -17.11
C THR A 28 4.22 -6.62 -16.01
N PHE A 29 3.11 -7.27 -16.35
CA PHE A 29 2.06 -7.70 -15.43
C PHE A 29 1.72 -9.19 -15.61
N PRO A 30 1.37 -9.93 -14.55
CA PRO A 30 1.05 -11.35 -14.65
C PRO A 30 -0.07 -11.69 -15.64
N ASN A 31 0.10 -12.78 -16.36
CA ASN A 31 -0.90 -13.29 -17.29
C ASN A 31 -2.14 -13.84 -16.56
N SER A 32 -3.31 -13.70 -17.19
CA SER A 32 -4.55 -14.30 -16.69
C SER A 32 -4.62 -15.78 -17.07
N ALA A 33 -5.14 -16.61 -16.17
CA ALA A 33 -5.55 -17.97 -16.43
C ALA A 33 -6.99 -18.03 -16.96
N VAL A 34 -7.23 -18.88 -17.94
CA VAL A 34 -8.58 -19.17 -18.44
C VAL A 34 -9.24 -20.16 -17.51
N LEU A 35 -10.39 -19.80 -16.94
CA LEU A 35 -11.13 -20.66 -16.00
C LEU A 35 -12.25 -21.45 -16.68
N GLY A 36 -12.57 -21.11 -17.94
CA GLY A 36 -13.61 -21.76 -18.75
C GLY A 36 -14.36 -20.76 -19.64
N GLY A 37 -14.54 -21.09 -20.91
CA GLY A 37 -15.18 -20.22 -21.89
C GLY A 37 -14.46 -18.87 -22.03
N LYS A 38 -15.24 -17.77 -22.01
CA LYS A 38 -14.70 -16.39 -22.03
C LYS A 38 -14.27 -15.87 -20.65
N SER A 39 -14.32 -16.70 -19.61
CA SER A 39 -14.01 -16.29 -18.24
C SER A 39 -12.52 -16.39 -17.95
N VAL A 40 -11.93 -15.27 -17.54
CA VAL A 40 -10.52 -15.16 -17.13
C VAL A 40 -10.41 -14.81 -15.64
N GLY A 41 -9.28 -15.19 -15.03
CA GLY A 41 -8.90 -14.80 -13.67
C GLY A 41 -7.39 -14.77 -13.51
N TRP A 42 -6.92 -14.18 -12.41
CA TRP A 42 -5.50 -14.10 -12.08
C TRP A 42 -5.25 -14.88 -10.81
N VAL A 43 -4.14 -15.62 -10.77
CA VAL A 43 -3.72 -16.28 -9.52
C VAL A 43 -3.30 -15.20 -8.53
N ALA A 44 -3.96 -15.12 -7.38
CA ALA A 44 -3.72 -14.07 -6.39
C ALA A 44 -2.24 -14.01 -5.97
N ALA A 45 -1.60 -15.17 -5.78
CA ALA A 45 -0.18 -15.26 -5.47
C ALA A 45 0.72 -14.59 -6.52
N HIS A 46 0.40 -14.69 -7.81
CA HIS A 46 1.18 -14.03 -8.86
C HIS A 46 1.02 -12.51 -8.82
N VAL A 47 -0.19 -12.02 -8.53
CA VAL A 47 -0.45 -10.59 -8.38
C VAL A 47 0.28 -10.04 -7.15
N ASN A 48 0.20 -10.75 -6.02
CA ASN A 48 0.89 -10.39 -4.79
C ASN A 48 2.41 -10.40 -4.97
N LYS A 49 2.95 -11.44 -5.60
CA LYS A 49 4.38 -11.53 -5.94
C LYS A 49 4.83 -10.36 -6.82
N TRP A 50 4.01 -9.97 -7.79
CA TRP A 50 4.30 -8.80 -8.61
C TRP A 50 4.31 -7.50 -7.78
N ILE A 51 3.36 -7.29 -6.87
CA ILE A 51 3.35 -6.13 -5.95
C ILE A 51 4.62 -6.11 -5.10
N ILE A 52 5.00 -7.25 -4.52
CA ILE A 52 6.22 -7.41 -3.72
C ILE A 52 7.46 -7.04 -4.55
N GLN A 53 7.53 -7.46 -5.80
CA GLN A 53 8.64 -7.08 -6.70
C GLN A 53 8.70 -5.56 -6.91
N GLN A 54 7.56 -4.89 -7.05
CA GLN A 54 7.53 -3.43 -7.18
C GLN A 54 8.00 -2.73 -5.90
N ILE A 55 7.59 -3.23 -4.72
CA ILE A 55 8.06 -2.73 -3.42
C ILE A 55 9.58 -2.90 -3.32
N ARG A 56 10.10 -4.08 -3.63
CA ARG A 56 11.56 -4.34 -3.62
C ARG A 56 12.31 -3.44 -4.60
N ALA A 57 11.76 -3.18 -5.78
CA ALA A 57 12.37 -2.28 -6.75
C ALA A 57 12.41 -0.82 -6.25
N ARG A 58 11.37 -0.38 -5.52
CA ARG A 58 11.37 0.92 -4.82
C ARG A 58 12.47 0.96 -3.76
N ASP A 59 12.54 -0.05 -2.90
CA ASP A 59 13.45 -0.08 -1.74
C ASP A 59 14.92 -0.32 -2.14
N ALA A 60 15.17 -0.96 -3.28
CA ALA A 60 16.51 -1.14 -3.84
C ALA A 60 17.12 0.19 -4.35
N ALA A 61 16.30 1.22 -4.59
CA ALA A 61 16.80 2.55 -4.87
C ALA A 61 17.19 3.22 -3.54
N PRO A 62 18.46 3.63 -3.34
CA PRO A 62 18.92 4.24 -2.09
C PRO A 62 18.40 5.68 -1.97
N SER A 63 17.08 5.84 -1.83
CA SER A 63 16.50 7.10 -1.37
C SER A 63 16.61 7.07 0.15
N GLY A 64 17.67 7.67 0.72
CA GLY A 64 18.05 7.57 2.13
C GLY A 64 17.04 8.11 3.15
N SER A 65 15.79 7.69 3.07
CA SER A 65 14.67 7.97 3.96
C SER A 65 14.39 6.73 4.80
N ASP A 66 14.11 6.91 6.08
CA ASP A 66 13.68 5.83 6.98
C ASP A 66 12.23 5.45 6.66
N HIS A 67 12.00 4.85 5.49
CA HIS A 67 10.72 4.25 5.17
C HIS A 67 10.64 2.91 5.90
N VAL A 68 9.71 2.81 6.84
CA VAL A 68 9.46 1.61 7.65
C VAL A 68 8.95 0.47 6.74
N THR A 69 9.86 -0.26 6.10
CA THR A 69 9.57 -1.54 5.43
C THR A 69 10.03 -2.74 6.27
N LEU A 70 10.05 -2.62 7.60
CA LEU A 70 10.54 -3.71 8.45
C LEU A 70 9.55 -4.87 8.64
N TRP A 71 8.25 -4.67 8.36
CA TRP A 71 7.22 -5.67 8.64
C TRP A 71 6.56 -6.28 7.39
N ALA A 72 6.68 -5.63 6.22
CA ALA A 72 6.20 -6.17 4.93
C ALA A 72 7.18 -7.18 4.28
N VAL A 73 8.38 -7.34 4.85
CA VAL A 73 9.41 -8.29 4.41
C VAL A 73 9.62 -9.41 5.44
N ALA A 74 8.65 -9.67 6.32
CA ALA A 74 8.52 -10.99 6.95
C ALA A 74 7.91 -11.97 5.94
N ILE A 75 8.48 -12.05 4.73
CA ILE A 75 8.25 -13.16 3.82
C ILE A 75 9.17 -14.27 4.34
N THR A 76 8.71 -14.95 5.38
CA THR A 76 9.18 -16.32 5.65
C THR A 76 9.15 -17.07 4.32
N GLY A 77 10.16 -17.89 4.05
CA GLY A 77 10.40 -18.55 2.74
C GLY A 77 9.35 -19.57 2.28
N ASP A 78 8.11 -19.36 2.69
CA ASP A 78 6.87 -20.05 2.43
C ASP A 78 5.97 -19.03 1.71
N ASP A 79 5.46 -19.37 0.52
CA ASP A 79 4.68 -18.50 -0.37
C ASP A 79 3.32 -18.01 0.20
N THR A 80 3.07 -18.12 1.51
CA THR A 80 1.82 -17.71 2.17
C THR A 80 1.95 -16.32 2.78
N SER A 81 1.64 -15.30 1.99
CA SER A 81 1.37 -13.97 2.53
C SER A 81 -0.04 -13.96 3.13
N GLU A 82 -0.17 -14.10 4.45
CA GLU A 82 -1.44 -13.84 5.17
C GLU A 82 -1.85 -12.35 5.18
N ILE A 83 -0.99 -11.47 4.66
CA ILE A 83 -1.20 -10.03 4.61
C ILE A 83 -1.82 -9.66 3.25
N ASP A 84 -3.00 -9.03 3.29
CA ASP A 84 -3.66 -8.48 2.10
C ASP A 84 -2.86 -7.30 1.52
N LEU A 85 -2.19 -7.53 0.39
CA LEU A 85 -1.33 -6.56 -0.27
C LEU A 85 -2.15 -5.66 -1.19
N ARG A 86 -2.76 -4.62 -0.62
CA ARG A 86 -3.53 -3.64 -1.37
C ARG A 86 -2.74 -2.37 -1.67
N VAL A 87 -2.79 -1.94 -2.92
CA VAL A 87 -2.19 -0.71 -3.44
C VAL A 87 -3.27 0.36 -3.62
N LEU A 88 -3.08 1.47 -2.93
CA LEU A 88 -3.90 2.67 -2.99
C LEU A 88 -3.39 3.62 -4.08
N ARG A 89 -4.33 4.25 -4.79
CA ARG A 89 -4.06 5.39 -5.66
C ARG A 89 -4.21 6.67 -4.87
N ILE A 90 -3.65 7.78 -5.36
CA ILE A 90 -3.69 9.08 -4.66
C ILE A 90 -5.10 9.47 -4.17
N ARG A 91 -6.15 9.18 -4.96
CA ARG A 91 -7.55 9.43 -4.55
C ARG A 91 -7.96 8.64 -3.31
N HIS A 92 -7.54 7.37 -3.20
CA HIS A 92 -7.81 6.54 -2.03
C HIS A 92 -6.96 6.97 -0.83
N VAL A 93 -5.72 7.41 -1.06
CA VAL A 93 -4.87 7.97 0.01
C VAL A 93 -5.50 9.23 0.61
N MET A 94 -5.95 10.15 -0.23
CA MET A 94 -6.68 11.36 0.21
C MET A 94 -7.96 11.00 0.98
N ALA A 95 -8.74 10.03 0.47
CA ALA A 95 -9.95 9.58 1.14
C ALA A 95 -9.67 8.93 2.51
N MET A 96 -8.56 8.20 2.64
CA MET A 96 -8.18 7.51 3.88
C MET A 96 -7.58 8.46 4.92
N THR A 97 -6.78 9.43 4.48
CA THR A 97 -6.07 10.37 5.38
C THR A 97 -6.84 11.66 5.64
N GLY A 98 -7.84 11.99 4.82
CA GLY A 98 -8.51 13.28 4.82
C GLY A 98 -7.63 14.45 4.33
N LEU A 99 -6.38 14.18 3.93
CA LEU A 99 -5.44 15.20 3.51
C LEU A 99 -5.64 15.60 2.05
N ALA A 100 -5.39 16.88 1.77
CA ALA A 100 -5.30 17.38 0.41
C ALA A 100 -4.08 16.81 -0.31
N ARG A 101 -4.18 16.66 -1.64
CA ARG A 101 -3.12 16.09 -2.49
C ARG A 101 -1.76 16.79 -2.31
N SER A 102 -1.77 18.12 -2.23
CA SER A 102 -0.55 18.93 -2.03
C SER A 102 0.11 18.62 -0.69
N THR A 103 -0.69 18.47 0.37
CA THR A 103 -0.19 18.12 1.72
C THR A 103 0.43 16.73 1.74
N VAL A 104 -0.17 15.76 1.04
CA VAL A 104 0.43 14.42 0.89
C VAL A 104 1.81 14.53 0.24
N TYR A 105 1.96 15.27 -0.85
CA TYR A 105 3.27 15.45 -1.48
C TYR A 105 4.27 16.22 -0.61
N LYS A 106 3.80 17.22 0.15
CA LYS A 106 4.63 17.93 1.12
C LYS A 106 5.20 16.97 2.17
N TYR A 107 4.37 16.09 2.75
CA TYR A 107 4.85 15.10 3.72
C TYR A 107 5.74 14.01 3.12
N ILE A 108 5.59 13.71 1.82
CA ILE A 108 6.53 12.84 1.11
C ILE A 108 7.91 13.52 1.03
N ASP A 109 7.97 14.79 0.66
CA ASP A 109 9.22 15.58 0.58
C ASP A 109 9.87 15.74 1.96
N GLU A 110 9.07 16.02 2.99
CA GLU A 110 9.50 16.09 4.39
C GLU A 110 9.84 14.72 4.98
N ARG A 111 9.72 13.63 4.21
CA ARG A 111 10.00 12.23 4.63
C ARG A 111 9.17 11.73 5.81
N HIS A 112 8.04 12.39 6.09
CA HIS A 112 7.09 11.97 7.09
C HIS A 112 6.08 10.97 6.54
N PHE A 113 5.90 10.89 5.21
CA PHE A 113 4.91 10.02 4.57
C PHE A 113 5.54 8.88 3.75
N PRO A 114 4.88 7.72 3.61
CA PRO A 114 5.37 6.60 2.79
C PRO A 114 5.61 6.97 1.33
N HIS A 115 6.73 6.49 0.78
CA HIS A 115 7.09 6.71 -0.62
C HIS A 115 6.22 5.88 -1.58
N PRO A 116 5.79 6.45 -2.70
CA PRO A 116 4.99 5.73 -3.68
C PRO A 116 5.79 4.61 -4.36
N VAL A 117 5.15 3.45 -4.50
CA VAL A 117 5.63 2.31 -5.26
C VAL A 117 5.34 2.51 -6.75
N PRO A 118 6.35 2.44 -7.63
CA PRO A 118 6.12 2.43 -9.07
C PRO A 118 5.45 1.10 -9.45
N LEU A 119 4.32 1.16 -10.16
CA LEU A 119 3.61 -0.06 -10.56
C LEU A 119 4.05 -0.52 -11.94
N ALA A 120 3.77 0.29 -12.95
CA ALA A 120 4.20 0.09 -14.32
C ALA A 120 4.02 1.39 -15.13
N GLY A 121 5.01 1.73 -15.94
CA GLY A 121 5.07 3.02 -16.64
C GLY A 121 5.03 4.19 -15.64
N ALA A 122 4.27 5.25 -15.97
CA ALA A 122 4.12 6.42 -15.10
C ALA A 122 3.12 6.23 -13.92
N SER A 123 2.62 5.01 -13.69
CA SER A 123 1.61 4.75 -12.66
C SER A 123 2.27 4.47 -11.31
N VAL A 124 1.91 5.27 -10.29
CA VAL A 124 2.44 5.15 -8.92
C VAL A 124 1.34 4.90 -7.88
N GLY A 125 1.60 4.07 -6.86
CA GLY A 125 0.63 3.76 -5.80
C GLY A 125 1.28 3.71 -4.41
N TRP A 126 0.47 3.59 -3.36
CA TRP A 126 0.92 3.49 -1.97
C TRP A 126 0.42 2.18 -1.39
N ILE A 127 1.20 1.54 -0.52
CA ILE A 127 0.71 0.34 0.15
C ILE A 127 -0.27 0.76 1.24
N GLU A 128 -1.47 0.17 1.24
CA GLU A 128 -2.55 0.52 2.17
C GLU A 128 -2.09 0.43 3.62
N THR A 129 -1.33 -0.61 3.93
CA THR A 129 -0.88 -0.86 5.29
C THR A 129 0.22 0.09 5.75
N GLU A 130 1.08 0.58 4.84
CA GLU A 130 2.04 1.64 5.16
C GLU A 130 1.30 2.94 5.53
N VAL A 131 0.23 3.28 4.80
CA VAL A 131 -0.59 4.47 5.09
C VAL A 131 -1.33 4.32 6.42
N LYS A 132 -1.87 3.14 6.72
CA LYS A 132 -2.50 2.85 8.03
C LYS A 132 -1.51 2.94 9.19
N HIS A 133 -0.31 2.40 9.00
CA HIS A 133 0.75 2.46 10.01
C HIS A 133 1.20 3.90 10.26
N TRP A 134 1.34 4.70 9.20
CA TRP A 134 1.61 6.13 9.32
C TRP A 134 0.52 6.86 10.11
N LEU A 135 -0.76 6.59 9.81
CA LEU A 135 -1.87 7.16 10.58
C LEU A 135 -1.78 6.79 12.06
N ALA A 136 -1.51 5.52 12.39
CA ALA A 136 -1.33 5.07 13.77
C ALA A 136 -0.20 5.84 14.47
N LYS A 137 0.96 6.00 13.81
CA LYS A 137 2.08 6.80 14.33
C LYS A 137 1.69 8.26 14.57
N CYS A 138 0.92 8.87 13.66
CA CYS A 138 0.42 10.23 13.85
C CYS A 138 -0.52 10.36 15.05
N PHE A 139 -1.34 9.34 15.32
CA PHE A 139 -2.16 9.29 16.54
C PHE A 139 -1.31 9.08 17.80
N ASP A 140 -0.30 8.21 17.75
CA ASP A 140 0.58 7.95 18.91
C ASP A 140 1.40 9.20 19.28
N SER A 141 1.94 9.91 18.29
CA SER A 141 2.62 11.20 18.52
C SER A 141 1.68 12.30 19.04
N ALA A 142 0.36 12.15 18.85
CA ALA A 142 -0.64 13.03 19.47
C ALA A 142 -1.07 12.54 20.87
N ALA A 143 -0.98 11.24 21.15
CA ALA A 143 -1.35 10.63 22.42
C ALA A 143 -0.34 10.94 23.55
N GLU A 144 0.94 11.16 23.24
CA GLU A 144 1.95 11.61 24.21
C GLU A 144 1.70 13.04 24.73
N GLN A 145 0.79 13.83 24.13
CA GLN A 145 0.49 15.20 24.57
C GLN A 145 -0.79 15.34 25.44
N THR A 146 -1.50 14.24 25.76
CA THR A 146 -2.75 14.31 26.56
C THR A 146 -2.64 13.68 27.96
N TYR A 147 -1.44 13.27 28.40
CA TYR A 147 -1.22 12.72 29.75
C TYR A 147 -0.19 13.48 30.60
N GLU A 148 -0.09 14.79 30.40
CA GLU A 148 0.35 15.72 31.45
C GLU A 148 -0.83 16.61 31.84
N ASN A 149 -1.83 16.01 32.49
CA ASN A 149 -2.67 16.79 33.40
C ASN A 149 -2.47 16.23 34.81
N PRO A 150 -1.46 16.72 35.57
CA PRO A 150 -1.39 16.46 37.00
C PRO A 150 -2.53 17.26 37.67
N GLY A 151 -3.72 16.70 37.62
CA GLY A 151 -4.95 17.38 38.02
C GLY A 151 -6.06 16.43 38.47
N ILE A 152 -5.71 15.28 39.04
CA ILE A 152 -6.59 14.61 40.00
C ILE A 152 -5.98 14.84 41.38
N LEU A 153 -6.56 15.80 42.12
CA LEU A 153 -6.95 15.72 43.54
C LEU A 153 -7.10 17.12 44.16
N SER A 154 -8.35 17.56 44.34
CA SER A 154 -8.86 18.23 45.56
C SER A 154 -10.39 18.31 45.39
N GLU A 155 -11.16 17.36 45.90
CA GLU A 155 -11.67 17.36 47.29
C GLU A 155 -12.38 18.67 47.63
N VAL A 156 -13.70 18.57 47.88
CA VAL A 156 -14.58 19.32 48.83
C VAL A 156 -16.02 19.22 48.30
N ALA A 157 -17.08 18.97 49.06
CA ALA A 157 -17.31 18.56 50.45
C ALA A 157 -18.78 18.11 50.52
#